data_AF-Q6ZXB8-F1
#
_entry.id   AF-Q6ZXB8-F1
#
_cell.length_a   1.000
_cell.length_b   1.000
_cell.length_c   1.000
_cell.angle_alpha   90.00
_cell.angle_beta   90.00
_cell.angle_gamma   90.00
#
_symmetry.space_group_name_H-M   'P 1'
#
loop_
_entity.id
_entity.type
_entity.pdbx_description
1 polymer ?
#
loop_
_entity_poly.entity_id
_entity_poly.type
_entity_poly.pdbx_seq_one_letter_code
_entity_poly.pdbx_strand_id
1 'polypeptide(L)'
;SHLGLVAKTGLITGIVSLTEGIAVGRTFAAVKNYHVDGNKEMIAIGLMNVVGSATSCYVTTGAFSRSAVNNNAGCKTAVSNIVMSVTVMVTLLFLMPLFEYTPNVVPGAIIVTAVIGLIDLPAARHIWRIDKFDFLVMLCAFFGVVFLSVQNGLAIAVGLSLFKLLMQVTRPKTVVMGNIPGTDVYRNLHHYKEAQRIPGFLVLSIESPVNFANSNYLTERTSRWIEECEEEEAQEKHSSLRFLILEMSAVNGVDTNGVSFFKELKKTTAKKSIELVFVNPLSEVMEKLQRADEEEEFTRPEFLFLTVSQAVASPSLKGGPYLNNV
;
A
#
# COMPACT_ATOMS: atom_id res chain seq x y z
N SER A 1 16.26 -14.68 37.64
CA SER A 1 16.43 -14.35 36.21
C SER A 1 15.19 -13.60 35.74
N HIS A 2 15.19 -12.27 35.89
CA HIS A 2 14.08 -11.41 35.44
C HIS A 2 14.46 -10.58 34.20
N LEU A 3 15.71 -10.65 33.76
CA LEU A 3 16.23 -9.85 32.65
C LEU A 3 15.47 -10.11 31.35
N GLY A 4 15.15 -11.37 31.04
CA GLY A 4 14.37 -11.73 29.84
C GLY A 4 12.94 -11.19 29.88
N LEU A 5 12.29 -11.23 31.05
CA LEU A 5 10.94 -10.68 31.21
C LEU A 5 10.93 -9.15 31.11
N VAL A 6 11.91 -8.48 31.74
CA VAL A 6 12.07 -7.03 31.70
C VAL A 6 12.39 -6.56 30.28
N ALA A 7 13.29 -7.23 29.57
CA ALA A 7 13.63 -6.90 28.19
C ALA A 7 12.41 -7.06 27.26
N LYS A 8 11.68 -8.18 27.38
CA LYS A 8 10.45 -8.41 26.60
C LYS A 8 9.40 -7.34 26.87
N THR A 9 9.16 -7.05 28.15
CA THR A 9 8.13 -6.08 28.56
C THR A 9 8.51 -4.68 28.11
N GLY A 10 9.78 -4.27 28.31
CA GLY A 10 10.29 -2.96 27.89
C GLY A 10 10.24 -2.76 26.38
N LEU A 11 10.53 -3.80 25.58
CA LEU A 11 10.41 -3.71 24.12
C LEU A 11 8.96 -3.48 23.70
N ILE A 12 8.02 -4.26 24.25
CA ILE A 12 6.60 -4.16 23.90
C ILE A 12 6.04 -2.81 24.34
N THR A 13 6.26 -2.39 25.59
CA THR A 13 5.74 -1.12 26.10
C THR A 13 6.41 0.08 25.41
N GLY A 14 7.68 -0.02 25.03
CA GLY A 14 8.37 1.00 24.25
C GLY A 14 7.76 1.20 22.86
N ILE A 15 7.52 0.12 22.12
CA ILE A 15 6.88 0.19 20.79
C ILE A 15 5.46 0.75 20.89
N VAL A 16 4.67 0.30 21.87
CA VAL A 16 3.30 0.79 22.10
C VAL A 16 3.33 2.27 22.47
N SER A 17 4.20 2.68 23.39
CA SER A 17 4.35 4.08 23.83
C SER A 17 4.77 4.99 22.66
N LEU A 18 5.69 4.57 21.81
CA LEU A 18 6.08 5.35 20.63
C LEU A 18 4.95 5.47 19.61
N THR A 19 4.26 4.35 19.34
CA THR A 19 3.15 4.32 18.37
C THR A 19 2.01 5.22 18.84
N GLU A 20 1.63 5.13 20.11
CA GLU A 20 0.59 5.97 20.70
C GLU A 20 1.00 7.45 20.70
N GLY A 21 2.22 7.77 21.14
CA GLY A 21 2.72 9.14 21.18
C GLY A 21 2.75 9.81 19.79
N ILE A 22 3.24 9.09 18.78
CA ILE A 22 3.26 9.58 17.39
C ILE A 22 1.83 9.72 16.84
N ALA A 23 0.93 8.78 17.15
CA ALA A 23 -0.47 8.86 16.72
C ALA A 23 -1.18 10.09 17.31
N VAL A 24 -1.00 10.36 18.61
CA VAL A 24 -1.50 11.59 19.27
C VAL A 24 -0.94 12.82 18.58
N GLY A 25 0.39 12.89 18.42
CA GLY A 25 1.07 14.03 17.81
C GLY A 25 0.55 14.32 16.42
N ARG A 26 0.42 13.30 15.56
CA ARG A 26 -0.12 13.44 14.20
C ARG A 26 -1.59 13.86 14.17
N THR A 27 -2.40 13.40 15.13
CA THR A 27 -3.81 13.78 15.22
C THR A 27 -3.96 15.29 15.47
N PHE A 28 -3.25 15.84 16.45
CA PHE A 28 -3.29 17.28 16.73
C PHE A 28 -2.59 18.11 15.64
N ALA A 29 -1.55 17.56 15.01
CA ALA A 29 -0.88 18.18 13.87
C ALA A 29 -1.82 18.37 12.67
N ALA A 30 -2.62 17.35 12.36
CA ALA A 30 -3.63 17.42 11.32
C ALA A 30 -4.72 18.46 11.64
N VAL A 31 -5.19 18.51 12.90
CA VAL A 31 -6.22 19.49 13.33
C VAL A 31 -5.70 20.93 13.25
N LYS A 32 -4.41 21.16 13.54
CA LYS A 32 -3.80 22.51 13.60
C LYS A 32 -2.96 22.86 12.36
N ASN A 33 -2.91 21.99 11.35
CA ASN A 33 -2.13 22.15 10.12
C ASN A 33 -0.63 22.47 10.35
N TYR A 34 0.01 21.76 11.27
CA TYR A 34 1.48 21.81 11.41
C TYR A 34 2.10 20.45 11.12
N HIS A 35 3.41 20.42 10.88
CA HIS A 35 4.13 19.17 10.61
C HIS A 35 4.79 18.62 11.88
N VAL A 36 4.65 17.31 12.09
CA VAL A 36 5.32 16.58 13.18
C VAL A 36 6.42 15.70 12.60
N ASP A 37 7.64 15.91 13.10
CA ASP A 37 8.80 15.08 12.78
C ASP A 37 8.85 13.87 13.70
N GLY A 38 8.58 12.68 13.14
CA GLY A 38 8.52 11.43 13.90
C GLY A 38 9.84 11.04 14.54
N ASN A 39 10.99 11.41 13.94
CA ASN A 39 12.30 11.10 14.52
C ASN A 39 12.54 11.94 15.78
N LYS A 40 12.14 13.21 15.76
CA LYS A 40 12.24 14.10 16.94
C LYS A 40 11.30 13.66 18.06
N GLU A 41 10.08 13.25 17.73
CA GLU A 41 9.13 12.70 18.71
C GLU A 41 9.68 11.41 19.35
N MET A 42 10.27 10.52 18.56
CA MET A 42 10.87 9.27 19.07
C MET A 42 12.00 9.56 20.07
N ILE A 43 12.88 10.52 19.76
CA ILE A 43 13.95 10.95 20.67
C ILE A 43 13.37 11.58 21.94
N ALA A 44 12.34 12.43 21.82
CA ALA A 44 11.70 13.09 22.95
C ALA A 44 11.04 12.08 23.92
N ILE A 45 10.26 11.13 23.39
CA ILE A 45 9.62 10.07 24.19
C ILE A 45 10.67 9.17 24.84
N GLY A 46 11.74 8.82 24.12
CA GLY A 46 12.86 8.04 24.65
C GLY A 46 13.53 8.75 25.82
N LEU A 47 13.94 10.01 25.63
CA LEU A 47 14.60 10.81 26.66
C LEU A 47 13.70 11.01 27.88
N MET A 48 12.41 11.31 27.67
CA MET A 48 11.42 11.45 28.74
C MET A 48 11.34 10.18 29.62
N ASN A 49 11.33 9.00 29.01
CA ASN A 49 11.27 7.74 29.74
C ASN A 49 12.59 7.38 30.43
N VAL A 50 13.74 7.72 29.83
CA VAL A 50 15.05 7.56 30.48
C VAL A 50 15.12 8.42 31.74
N VAL A 51 14.79 9.70 31.64
CA VAL A 51 14.78 10.61 32.80
C VAL A 51 13.73 10.18 33.84
N GLY A 52 12.53 9.80 33.40
CA GLY A 52 11.47 9.32 34.30
C GLY A 52 11.81 8.02 35.03
N SER A 53 12.62 7.14 34.42
CA SER A 53 13.06 5.90 35.08
C SER A 53 13.91 6.14 36.34
N ALA A 54 14.63 7.27 36.40
CA ALA A 54 15.42 7.66 37.56
C ALA A 54 14.54 8.19 38.73
N THR A 55 13.27 8.47 38.48
CA THR A 55 12.32 9.04 39.47
C THR A 55 11.15 8.09 39.77
N SER A 56 11.33 6.78 39.57
CA SER A 56 10.29 5.76 39.77
C SER A 56 9.01 6.02 38.95
N CYS A 57 9.13 6.64 37.78
CA CYS A 57 8.00 6.90 36.89
C CYS A 57 7.62 5.63 36.10
N TYR A 58 6.33 5.46 35.84
CA TYR A 58 5.85 4.48 34.85
C TYR A 58 6.21 4.94 33.44
N VAL A 59 6.20 3.98 32.49
CA VAL A 59 6.39 4.30 31.07
C VAL A 59 5.34 5.31 30.65
N THR A 60 5.81 6.46 30.17
CA THR A 60 4.98 7.58 29.77
C THR A 60 4.94 7.70 28.25
N THR A 61 3.77 8.04 27.73
CA THR A 61 3.49 8.23 26.29
C THR A 61 2.68 9.52 26.07
N GLY A 62 2.34 9.84 24.81
CA GLY A 62 1.40 10.89 24.47
C GLY A 62 0.01 10.56 25.00
N ALA A 63 -0.54 11.42 25.84
CA ALA A 63 -1.85 11.19 26.45
C ALA A 63 -2.96 11.88 25.65
N PHE A 64 -3.78 11.10 24.93
CA PHE A 64 -4.91 11.61 24.14
C PHE A 64 -5.83 12.55 24.95
N SER A 65 -6.31 12.10 26.11
CA SER A 65 -7.24 12.88 26.95
C SER A 65 -6.65 14.21 27.43
N ARG A 66 -5.40 14.20 27.93
CA ARG A 66 -4.73 15.43 28.43
C ARG A 66 -4.42 16.41 27.30
N SER A 67 -3.94 15.91 26.16
CA SER A 67 -3.67 16.74 24.99
C SER A 67 -4.95 17.34 24.41
N ALA A 68 -6.07 16.59 24.41
CA ALA A 68 -7.37 17.09 23.96
C ALA A 68 -7.87 18.23 24.85
N VAL A 69 -7.81 18.07 26.18
CA VAL A 69 -8.20 19.13 27.12
C VAL A 69 -7.30 20.36 26.96
N ASN A 70 -5.98 20.17 26.86
CA ASN A 70 -5.03 21.27 26.68
C ASN A 70 -5.29 22.04 25.35
N ASN A 71 -5.62 21.32 24.29
CA ASN A 71 -5.97 21.91 23.01
C ASN A 71 -7.33 22.65 23.06
N ASN A 72 -8.33 22.07 23.72
CA ASN A 72 -9.66 22.69 23.90
C ASN A 72 -9.61 23.93 24.79
N ALA A 73 -8.67 23.97 25.75
CA ALA A 73 -8.39 25.16 26.56
C ALA A 73 -7.70 26.29 25.77
N GLY A 74 -7.34 26.07 24.50
CA GLY A 74 -6.76 27.09 23.63
C GLY A 74 -5.24 27.28 23.76
N CYS A 75 -4.54 26.34 24.41
CA CYS A 75 -3.08 26.40 24.58
C CYS A 75 -2.36 26.27 23.22
N LYS A 76 -1.33 27.10 22.99
CA LYS A 76 -0.58 27.17 21.71
C LYS A 76 0.90 26.82 21.83
N THR A 77 1.45 26.82 23.05
CA THR A 77 2.90 26.69 23.31
C THR A 77 3.17 25.57 24.29
N ALA A 78 4.34 24.93 24.19
CA ALA A 78 4.80 23.89 25.13
C ALA A 78 4.89 24.36 26.60
N VAL A 79 4.90 25.68 26.85
CA VAL A 79 4.82 26.26 28.20
C VAL A 79 3.60 25.75 28.98
N SER A 80 2.49 25.41 28.31
CA SER A 80 1.32 24.82 28.97
C SER A 80 1.67 23.53 29.72
N ASN A 81 2.58 22.72 29.18
CA ASN A 81 3.00 21.47 29.79
C ASN A 81 3.89 21.71 31.03
N ILE A 82 4.67 22.78 31.04
CA ILE A 82 5.47 23.20 32.20
C ILE A 82 4.55 23.69 33.32
N VAL A 83 3.59 24.56 33.00
CA VAL A 83 2.60 25.04 33.98
C VAL A 83 1.80 23.87 34.55
N MET A 84 1.39 22.93 33.69
CA MET A 84 0.70 21.71 34.11
C MET A 84 1.54 20.85 35.04
N SER A 85 2.83 20.61 34.73
CA SER A 85 3.69 19.78 35.59
C SER A 85 3.94 20.41 36.96
N VAL A 86 4.18 21.72 37.02
CA VAL A 86 4.32 22.48 38.28
C VAL A 86 3.03 22.42 39.10
N THR A 87 1.88 22.61 38.45
CA THR A 87 0.57 22.55 39.11
C THR A 87 0.29 21.16 39.69
N VAL A 88 0.59 20.10 38.94
CA VAL A 88 0.48 18.71 39.43
C VAL A 88 1.41 18.50 40.63
N MET A 89 2.65 18.98 40.58
CA MET A 89 3.60 18.86 41.69
C MET A 89 3.11 19.56 42.96
N VAL A 90 2.62 20.81 42.86
CA VAL A 90 2.04 21.55 43.99
C VAL A 90 0.81 20.83 44.55
N THR A 91 -0.04 20.32 43.65
CA THR A 91 -1.26 19.60 44.04
C THR A 91 -0.92 18.34 44.84
N LEU A 92 0.06 17.56 44.39
CA LEU A 92 0.49 16.34 45.07
C LEU A 92 1.17 16.61 46.43
N LEU A 93 1.93 17.71 46.55
CA LEU A 93 2.64 18.02 47.80
C LEU A 93 1.74 18.65 48.87
N PHE A 94 0.78 19.51 48.48
CA PHE A 94 0.03 20.33 49.43
C PHE A 94 -1.48 20.06 49.45
N LEU A 95 -2.08 19.72 48.30
CA LEU A 95 -3.54 19.58 48.17
C LEU A 95 -4.00 18.12 48.18
N MET A 96 -3.10 17.14 48.20
CA MET A 96 -3.45 15.71 48.18
C MET A 96 -4.46 15.30 49.27
N PRO A 97 -4.39 15.80 50.53
CA PRO A 97 -5.39 15.48 51.56
C PRO A 97 -6.82 15.90 51.18
N LEU A 98 -6.98 16.93 50.34
CA LEU A 98 -8.30 17.39 49.89
C LEU A 98 -8.93 16.43 48.87
N PHE A 99 -8.11 15.69 48.13
CA PHE A 99 -8.54 14.78 47.08
C PHE A 99 -8.73 13.33 47.56
N GLU A 100 -8.36 13.01 48.80
CA GLU A 100 -8.40 11.65 49.35
C GLU A 100 -9.80 11.02 49.27
N TYR A 101 -10.85 11.81 49.50
CA TYR A 101 -12.23 11.35 49.46
C TYR A 101 -12.92 11.50 48.10
N THR A 102 -12.17 11.79 47.03
CA THR A 102 -12.75 12.00 45.70
C THR A 102 -13.36 10.70 45.17
N PRO A 103 -14.68 10.64 44.92
CA PRO A 103 -15.31 9.44 44.40
C PRO A 103 -14.80 9.11 42.98
N ASN A 104 -14.57 7.84 42.68
CA ASN A 104 -14.07 7.37 41.36
C ASN A 104 -14.93 7.80 40.16
N VAL A 105 -16.21 8.12 40.37
CA VAL A 105 -17.10 8.63 39.32
C VAL A 105 -16.65 9.98 38.75
N VAL A 106 -16.00 10.83 39.56
CA VAL A 106 -15.55 12.16 39.15
C VAL A 106 -14.45 12.08 38.07
N PRO A 107 -13.29 11.41 38.30
CA PRO A 107 -12.27 11.25 37.25
C PRO A 107 -12.78 10.42 36.07
N GLY A 108 -13.67 9.45 36.29
CA GLY A 108 -14.31 8.68 35.21
C GLY A 108 -15.11 9.57 34.25
N ALA A 109 -15.94 10.47 34.78
CA ALA A 109 -16.71 11.41 33.99
C ALA A 109 -15.81 12.37 33.19
N ILE A 110 -14.70 12.82 33.77
CA ILE A 110 -13.71 13.67 33.08
C ILE A 110 -13.08 12.92 31.89
N ILE A 111 -12.73 11.64 32.05
CA ILE A 111 -12.15 10.85 30.96
C ILE A 111 -13.18 10.63 29.85
N VAL A 112 -14.42 10.24 30.19
CA VAL A 112 -15.48 9.99 29.20
C VAL A 112 -15.80 11.26 28.40
N THR A 113 -15.96 12.40 29.07
CA THR A 113 -16.24 13.68 28.41
C THR A 113 -15.07 14.16 27.53
N ALA A 114 -13.82 13.89 27.91
CA ALA A 114 -12.66 14.21 27.08
C ALA A 114 -12.53 13.33 25.83
N VAL A 115 -12.92 12.06 25.91
CA VAL A 115 -12.74 11.08 24.82
C VAL A 115 -13.94 11.03 23.86
N ILE A 116 -15.15 11.35 24.31
CA ILE A 116 -16.36 11.27 23.45
C ILE A 116 -16.25 12.13 22.18
N GLY A 117 -15.56 13.27 22.26
CA GLY A 117 -15.29 14.15 21.12
C GLY A 117 -14.27 13.62 20.11
N LEU A 118 -13.56 12.53 20.44
CA LEU A 118 -12.61 11.88 19.53
C LEU A 118 -13.27 10.81 18.65
N ILE A 119 -14.54 10.45 18.92
CA ILE A 119 -15.27 9.46 18.12
C ILE A 119 -15.74 10.10 16.81
N ASP A 120 -14.98 9.89 15.74
CA ASP A 120 -15.28 10.41 14.40
C ASP A 120 -16.10 9.39 13.57
N LEU A 121 -17.41 9.37 13.77
CA LEU A 121 -18.34 8.55 12.97
C LEU A 121 -18.36 8.92 11.47
N PRO A 122 -18.29 10.21 11.08
CA PRO A 122 -18.12 10.58 9.68
C PRO A 122 -16.90 9.94 9.02
N ALA A 123 -15.74 9.93 9.68
CA ALA A 123 -14.53 9.29 9.16
C ALA A 123 -14.72 7.78 8.97
N ALA A 124 -15.31 7.08 9.94
CA ALA A 124 -15.63 5.65 9.81
C ALA A 124 -16.55 5.37 8.60
N ARG A 125 -17.56 6.21 8.38
CA ARG A 125 -18.46 6.10 7.23
C ARG A 125 -17.77 6.41 5.90
N HIS A 126 -16.82 7.34 5.92
CA HIS A 126 -16.01 7.68 4.75
C HIS A 126 -15.12 6.51 4.33
N ILE A 127 -14.45 5.86 5.29
CA ILE A 127 -13.63 4.65 5.04
C ILE A 127 -14.50 3.55 4.42
N TRP A 128 -15.71 3.31 4.97
CA TRP A 128 -16.65 2.33 4.40
C TRP A 128 -17.04 2.61 2.93
N ARG A 129 -17.17 3.88 2.55
CA ARG A 129 -17.51 4.26 1.17
C ARG A 129 -16.34 4.07 0.20
N ILE A 130 -15.10 4.22 0.67
CA ILE A 130 -13.90 4.11 -0.17
C ILE A 130 -13.46 2.65 -0.30
N ASP A 131 -13.20 1.98 0.82
CA ASP A 131 -12.68 0.62 0.83
C ASP A 131 -13.26 -0.19 2.00
N LYS A 132 -14.07 -1.20 1.64
CA LYS A 132 -14.71 -2.09 2.60
C LYS A 132 -13.70 -2.92 3.39
N PHE A 133 -12.54 -3.22 2.81
CA PHE A 133 -11.48 -3.97 3.49
C PHE A 133 -10.83 -3.11 4.57
N ASP A 134 -10.56 -1.83 4.30
CA ASP A 134 -10.00 -0.92 5.32
C ASP A 134 -10.97 -0.68 6.46
N PHE A 135 -12.28 -0.63 6.16
CA PHE A 135 -13.30 -0.61 7.20
C PHE A 135 -13.30 -1.89 8.05
N LEU A 136 -13.11 -3.06 7.43
CA LEU A 136 -12.99 -4.33 8.16
C LEU A 136 -11.76 -4.31 9.08
N VAL A 137 -10.60 -3.83 8.59
CA VAL A 137 -9.40 -3.65 9.41
C VAL A 137 -9.68 -2.76 10.62
N MET A 138 -10.37 -1.64 10.42
CA MET A 138 -10.77 -0.72 11.50
C MET A 138 -11.70 -1.40 12.52
N LEU A 139 -12.71 -2.17 12.07
CA LEU A 139 -13.58 -2.91 12.98
C LEU A 139 -12.82 -3.99 13.76
N CYS A 140 -11.93 -4.72 13.10
CA CYS A 140 -11.06 -5.71 13.76
C CYS A 140 -10.15 -5.04 14.80
N ALA A 141 -9.61 -3.85 14.51
CA ALA A 141 -8.85 -3.07 15.47
C ALA A 141 -9.73 -2.69 16.68
N PHE A 142 -10.91 -2.12 16.43
CA PHE A 142 -11.84 -1.69 17.48
C PHE A 142 -12.26 -2.85 18.39
N PHE A 143 -12.82 -3.91 17.82
CA PHE A 143 -13.27 -5.06 18.59
C PHE A 143 -12.11 -5.86 19.19
N GLY A 144 -10.97 -5.92 18.50
CA GLY A 144 -9.76 -6.55 19.02
C GLY A 144 -9.25 -5.85 20.29
N VAL A 145 -9.25 -4.52 20.32
CA VAL A 145 -8.86 -3.76 21.52
C VAL A 145 -9.89 -3.93 22.64
N VAL A 146 -11.19 -3.88 22.33
CA VAL A 146 -12.29 -3.97 23.30
C VAL A 146 -12.38 -5.35 23.97
N PHE A 147 -12.22 -6.44 23.21
CA PHE A 147 -12.46 -7.79 23.72
C PHE A 147 -11.19 -8.57 24.10
N LEU A 148 -10.03 -8.22 23.55
CA LEU A 148 -8.77 -8.96 23.81
C LEU A 148 -7.82 -8.11 24.65
N SER A 149 -7.15 -7.17 24.01
CA SER A 149 -6.22 -6.22 24.63
C SER A 149 -5.76 -5.22 23.57
N VAL A 150 -5.22 -4.09 24.01
CA VAL A 150 -4.61 -3.08 23.11
C VAL A 150 -3.55 -3.72 22.20
N GLN A 151 -2.67 -4.54 22.79
CA GLN A 151 -1.58 -5.19 22.07
C GLN A 151 -2.09 -6.16 20.99
N ASN A 152 -3.05 -7.01 21.34
CA ASN A 152 -3.59 -8.02 20.42
C ASN A 152 -4.45 -7.38 19.32
N GLY A 153 -5.29 -6.40 19.67
CA GLY A 153 -6.11 -5.67 18.71
C GLY A 153 -5.28 -4.94 17.65
N LEU A 154 -4.20 -4.27 18.09
CA LEU A 154 -3.26 -3.61 17.17
C LEU A 154 -2.53 -4.62 16.28
N ALA A 155 -2.06 -5.73 16.85
CA ALA A 155 -1.37 -6.77 16.08
C ALA A 155 -2.25 -7.37 14.98
N ILE A 156 -3.53 -7.63 15.27
CA ILE A 156 -4.51 -8.11 14.29
C ILE A 156 -4.72 -7.09 13.18
N ALA A 157 -4.90 -5.81 13.52
CA ALA A 157 -5.11 -4.75 12.55
C ALA A 157 -3.92 -4.55 11.60
N VAL A 158 -2.70 -4.53 12.15
CA VAL A 158 -1.47 -4.45 11.37
C VAL A 158 -1.29 -5.69 10.50
N GLY A 159 -1.56 -6.88 11.04
CA GLY A 159 -1.50 -8.12 10.28
C GLY A 159 -2.46 -8.15 9.09
N LEU A 160 -3.71 -7.72 9.27
CA LEU A 160 -4.68 -7.62 8.18
C LEU A 160 -4.30 -6.56 7.14
N SER A 161 -3.75 -5.42 7.58
CA SER A 161 -3.25 -4.37 6.67
C SER A 161 -2.09 -4.88 5.81
N LEU A 162 -1.15 -5.59 6.43
CA LEU A 162 -0.03 -6.21 5.73
C LEU A 162 -0.51 -7.31 4.78
N PHE A 163 -1.47 -8.13 5.21
CA PHE A 163 -2.09 -9.14 4.37
C PHE A 163 -2.76 -8.53 3.13
N LYS A 164 -3.49 -7.42 3.28
CA LYS A 164 -4.07 -6.66 2.15
C LYS A 164 -3.00 -6.22 1.17
N LEU A 165 -1.90 -5.64 1.67
CA LEU A 165 -0.77 -5.20 0.86
C LEU A 165 -0.16 -6.39 0.10
N LEU A 166 0.06 -7.51 0.77
CA LEU A 166 0.59 -8.73 0.14
C LEU A 166 -0.36 -9.25 -0.96
N MET A 167 -1.68 -9.22 -0.74
CA MET A 167 -2.63 -9.60 -1.80
C MET A 167 -2.55 -8.67 -3.00
N GLN A 168 -2.41 -7.36 -2.79
CA GLN A 168 -2.26 -6.38 -3.88
C GLN A 168 -0.95 -6.58 -4.66
N VAL A 169 0.15 -6.90 -3.98
CA VAL A 169 1.44 -7.14 -4.61
C VAL A 169 1.47 -8.46 -5.37
N THR A 170 0.90 -9.52 -4.81
CA THR A 170 0.90 -10.88 -5.40
C THR A 170 -0.07 -11.03 -6.58
N ARG A 171 -1.17 -10.26 -6.59
CA ARG A 171 -2.19 -10.29 -7.65
C ARG A 171 -2.37 -8.89 -8.27
N PRO A 172 -1.37 -8.39 -8.99
CA PRO A 172 -1.47 -7.10 -9.63
C PRO A 172 -2.55 -7.12 -10.72
N LYS A 173 -3.07 -5.93 -11.02
CA LYS A 173 -4.03 -5.77 -12.12
C LYS A 173 -3.31 -5.95 -13.45
N THR A 174 -3.82 -6.87 -14.25
CA THR A 174 -3.45 -7.05 -15.66
C THR A 174 -4.68 -6.72 -16.50
N VAL A 175 -4.47 -5.95 -17.55
CA VAL A 175 -5.56 -5.37 -18.33
C VAL A 175 -5.38 -5.71 -19.80
N VAL A 176 -6.43 -6.26 -20.44
CA VAL A 176 -6.49 -6.36 -21.90
C VAL A 176 -6.91 -5.01 -22.46
N MET A 177 -6.11 -4.50 -23.39
CA MET A 177 -6.35 -3.21 -24.03
C MET A 177 -6.93 -3.40 -25.43
N GLY A 178 -7.87 -2.52 -25.79
CA GLY A 178 -8.41 -2.38 -27.14
C GLY A 178 -8.19 -0.97 -27.68
N ASN A 179 -8.22 -0.83 -29.00
CA ASN A 179 -8.14 0.45 -29.68
C ASN A 179 -9.50 1.16 -29.67
N ILE A 180 -9.49 2.47 -29.45
CA ILE A 180 -10.69 3.30 -29.63
C ILE A 180 -10.75 3.71 -31.11
N PRO A 181 -11.80 3.32 -31.87
CA PRO A 181 -11.89 3.57 -33.30
C PRO A 181 -11.68 5.03 -33.68
N GLY A 182 -10.87 5.27 -34.71
CA GLY A 182 -10.54 6.62 -35.19
C GLY A 182 -9.48 7.34 -34.36
N THR A 183 -8.85 6.66 -33.39
CA THR A 183 -7.75 7.22 -32.58
C THR A 183 -6.59 6.23 -32.43
N ASP A 184 -5.44 6.74 -32.01
CA ASP A 184 -4.26 5.93 -31.65
C ASP A 184 -4.26 5.46 -30.19
N VAL A 185 -5.40 5.59 -29.49
CA VAL A 185 -5.48 5.38 -28.05
C VAL A 185 -5.94 3.96 -27.74
N TYR A 186 -5.18 3.29 -26.87
CA TYR A 186 -5.50 1.96 -26.35
C TYR A 186 -5.96 2.06 -24.90
N ARG A 187 -7.10 1.44 -24.58
CA ARG A 187 -7.71 1.46 -23.24
C ARG A 187 -8.28 0.12 -22.85
N ASN A 188 -8.50 -0.06 -21.55
CA ASN A 188 -9.10 -1.25 -20.96
C ASN A 188 -10.47 -1.55 -21.59
N LEU A 189 -10.62 -2.74 -22.17
CA LEU A 189 -11.86 -3.22 -22.78
C LEU A 189 -13.05 -3.29 -21.80
N HIS A 190 -12.79 -3.61 -20.53
CA HIS A 190 -13.85 -3.71 -19.52
C HIS A 190 -14.36 -2.34 -19.07
N HIS A 191 -13.54 -1.29 -19.18
CA HIS A 191 -13.91 0.05 -18.73
C HIS A 191 -14.49 0.88 -19.88
N TYR A 192 -13.88 0.84 -21.05
CA TYR A 192 -14.29 1.64 -22.21
C TYR A 192 -15.02 0.76 -23.21
N LYS A 193 -16.34 0.96 -23.33
CA LYS A 193 -17.20 0.17 -24.23
C LYS A 193 -16.90 0.42 -25.71
N GLU A 194 -16.31 1.57 -26.06
CA GLU A 194 -15.90 1.84 -27.44
C GLU A 194 -14.60 1.13 -27.83
N ALA A 195 -13.82 0.62 -26.86
CA ALA A 195 -12.56 -0.04 -27.16
C ALA A 195 -12.80 -1.40 -27.82
N GLN A 196 -12.15 -1.63 -28.96
CA GLN A 196 -12.26 -2.86 -29.74
C GLN A 196 -10.91 -3.56 -29.83
N ARG A 197 -10.93 -4.90 -29.82
CA ARG A 197 -9.72 -5.69 -30.08
C ARG A 197 -9.33 -5.60 -31.55
N ILE A 198 -8.04 -5.79 -31.80
CA ILE A 198 -7.50 -5.83 -33.15
C ILE A 198 -7.22 -7.29 -33.48
N PRO A 199 -7.81 -7.86 -34.55
CA PRO A 199 -7.64 -9.27 -34.89
C PRO A 199 -6.16 -9.67 -35.03
N GLY A 200 -5.77 -10.78 -34.40
CA GLY A 200 -4.40 -11.29 -34.40
C GLY A 200 -3.45 -10.61 -33.40
N PHE A 201 -3.92 -9.63 -32.62
CA PHE A 201 -3.14 -8.93 -31.60
C PHE A 201 -3.80 -9.03 -30.22
N LEU A 202 -3.04 -9.53 -29.25
CA LEU A 202 -3.38 -9.46 -27.84
C LEU A 202 -2.52 -8.39 -27.17
N VAL A 203 -3.13 -7.28 -26.74
CA VAL A 203 -2.44 -6.20 -26.04
C VAL A 203 -2.72 -6.29 -24.55
N LEU A 204 -1.70 -6.58 -23.75
CA LEU A 204 -1.79 -6.65 -22.29
C LEU A 204 -0.98 -5.55 -21.63
N SER A 205 -1.58 -4.84 -20.67
CA SER A 205 -0.90 -3.89 -19.79
C SER A 205 -0.63 -4.54 -18.43
N ILE A 206 0.62 -4.44 -17.97
CA ILE A 206 1.04 -4.86 -16.64
C ILE A 206 1.19 -3.62 -15.76
N GLU A 207 0.22 -3.39 -14.87
CA GLU A 207 0.15 -2.20 -14.02
C GLU A 207 0.93 -2.36 -12.68
N SER A 208 2.07 -3.05 -12.70
CA SER A 208 2.86 -3.29 -11.49
C SER A 208 4.31 -3.67 -11.77
N PRO A 209 5.24 -3.45 -10.80
CA PRO A 209 6.54 -4.11 -10.84
C PRO A 209 6.41 -5.63 -10.92
N VAL A 210 7.31 -6.27 -11.66
CA VAL A 210 7.34 -7.74 -11.80
C VAL A 210 8.42 -8.28 -10.88
N ASN A 211 8.01 -9.02 -9.87
CA ASN A 211 8.91 -9.55 -8.84
C ASN A 211 8.57 -10.99 -8.46
N PHE A 212 9.35 -11.57 -7.56
CA PHE A 212 9.13 -12.91 -7.04
C PHE A 212 7.70 -13.16 -6.52
N ALA A 213 7.06 -12.14 -5.93
CA ALA A 213 5.76 -12.31 -5.31
C ALA A 213 4.63 -12.49 -6.34
N ASN A 214 4.80 -11.98 -7.57
CA ASN A 214 3.77 -12.00 -8.61
C ASN A 214 4.15 -12.68 -9.93
N SER A 215 5.43 -13.05 -10.13
CA SER A 215 5.89 -13.67 -11.37
C SER A 215 5.06 -14.89 -11.78
N ASN A 216 4.81 -15.82 -10.86
CA ASN A 216 4.03 -17.03 -11.13
C ASN A 216 2.57 -16.71 -11.47
N TYR A 217 1.97 -15.76 -10.74
CA TYR A 217 0.61 -15.31 -11.02
C TYR A 217 0.51 -14.66 -12.40
N LEU A 218 1.50 -13.85 -12.78
CA LEU A 218 1.56 -13.22 -14.10
C LEU A 218 1.77 -14.26 -15.21
N THR A 219 2.60 -15.29 -15.02
CA THR A 219 2.77 -16.39 -15.99
C THR A 219 1.45 -17.10 -16.24
N GLU A 220 0.78 -17.55 -15.18
CA GLU A 220 -0.50 -18.26 -15.28
C GLU A 220 -1.59 -17.36 -15.88
N ARG A 221 -1.65 -16.10 -15.44
CA ARG A 221 -2.68 -15.16 -15.91
C ARG A 221 -2.49 -14.79 -17.37
N THR A 222 -1.25 -14.56 -17.80
CA THR A 222 -0.92 -14.25 -19.19
C THR A 222 -1.22 -15.45 -20.09
N SER A 223 -0.86 -16.66 -19.66
CA SER A 223 -1.18 -17.89 -20.39
C SER A 223 -2.67 -18.07 -20.57
N ARG A 224 -3.46 -17.84 -19.51
CA ARG A 224 -4.93 -17.89 -19.58
C ARG A 224 -5.51 -16.86 -20.54
N TRP A 225 -4.97 -15.63 -20.56
CA TRP A 225 -5.41 -14.62 -21.53
C TRP A 225 -5.11 -15.00 -22.97
N ILE A 226 -3.97 -15.64 -23.23
CA ILE A 226 -3.62 -16.16 -24.56
C ILE A 226 -4.63 -17.22 -24.97
N GLU A 227 -4.91 -18.20 -24.10
CA GLU A 227 -5.87 -19.27 -24.36
C GLU A 227 -7.29 -18.73 -24.61
N GLU A 228 -7.78 -17.83 -23.75
CA GLU A 228 -9.09 -17.17 -23.92
C GLU A 228 -9.17 -16.41 -25.27
N CYS A 229 -8.08 -15.74 -25.69
CA CYS A 229 -8.04 -15.02 -26.96
C CYS A 229 -8.00 -15.96 -28.18
N GLU A 230 -7.24 -17.06 -28.11
CA GLU A 230 -7.18 -18.08 -29.16
C GLU A 230 -8.55 -18.75 -29.37
N GLU A 231 -9.29 -19.03 -28.29
CA GLU A 231 -10.64 -19.60 -28.34
C GLU A 231 -11.66 -18.63 -28.96
N GLU A 232 -11.62 -17.35 -28.60
CA GLU A 232 -12.50 -16.31 -29.15
C GLU A 232 -12.26 -16.13 -30.67
N GLU A 233 -11.01 -16.04 -31.10
CA GLU A 233 -10.68 -15.88 -32.53
C GLU A 233 -11.07 -17.11 -33.37
N ALA A 234 -10.97 -18.31 -32.80
CA ALA A 234 -11.39 -19.55 -33.45
C ALA A 234 -12.92 -19.59 -33.67
N GLN A 235 -13.71 -19.06 -32.75
CA GLN A 235 -15.17 -18.99 -32.88
C GLN A 235 -15.62 -17.96 -33.92
N GLU A 236 -14.96 -16.80 -33.96
CA GLU A 236 -15.30 -15.70 -34.86
C GLU A 236 -14.74 -15.87 -36.29
N LYS A 237 -14.04 -16.98 -36.58
CA LYS A 237 -13.31 -17.24 -37.83
C LYS A 237 -12.31 -16.13 -38.19
N HIS A 238 -11.80 -15.43 -37.18
CA HIS A 238 -10.76 -14.44 -37.36
C HIS A 238 -9.39 -15.12 -37.56
N SER A 239 -8.42 -14.36 -38.05
CA SER A 239 -7.03 -14.81 -38.14
C SER A 239 -6.51 -15.19 -36.76
N SER A 240 -5.78 -16.31 -36.67
CA SER A 240 -5.16 -16.76 -35.42
C SER A 240 -4.27 -15.71 -34.78
N LEU A 241 -4.17 -15.76 -33.45
CA LEU A 241 -3.33 -14.89 -32.64
C LEU A 241 -1.89 -14.97 -33.11
N ARG A 242 -1.31 -13.83 -33.48
CA ARG A 242 0.06 -13.74 -34.00
C ARG A 242 0.98 -12.92 -33.09
N PHE A 243 0.43 -11.92 -32.40
CA PHE A 243 1.23 -10.99 -31.61
C PHE A 243 0.71 -10.84 -30.19
N LEU A 244 1.63 -10.93 -29.23
CA LEU A 244 1.41 -10.54 -27.85
C LEU A 244 2.19 -9.25 -27.58
N ILE A 245 1.46 -8.15 -27.42
CA ILE A 245 2.04 -6.84 -27.07
C ILE A 245 1.93 -6.65 -25.57
N LEU A 246 3.06 -6.55 -24.89
CA LEU A 246 3.14 -6.18 -23.48
C LEU A 246 3.42 -4.69 -23.34
N GLU A 247 2.43 -3.95 -22.83
CA GLU A 247 2.59 -2.56 -22.43
C GLU A 247 3.16 -2.49 -21.01
N MET A 248 4.35 -1.91 -20.93
CA MET A 248 5.21 -1.94 -19.74
C MET A 248 5.45 -0.55 -19.14
N SER A 249 4.71 0.49 -19.56
CA SER A 249 4.90 1.85 -19.04
C SER A 249 4.67 1.98 -17.53
N ALA A 250 3.89 1.07 -16.94
CA ALA A 250 3.61 1.02 -15.51
C ALA A 250 4.55 0.06 -14.74
N VAL A 251 5.42 -0.69 -15.44
CA VAL A 251 6.39 -1.60 -14.82
C VAL A 251 7.60 -0.79 -14.39
N ASN A 252 7.61 -0.38 -13.13
CA ASN A 252 8.65 0.48 -12.57
C ASN A 252 9.92 -0.27 -12.14
N GLY A 253 9.88 -1.59 -12.05
CA GLY A 253 11.02 -2.38 -11.61
C GLY A 253 10.81 -3.87 -11.83
N VAL A 254 11.94 -4.57 -12.01
CA VAL A 254 12.00 -6.02 -12.21
C VAL A 254 13.09 -6.62 -11.31
N ASP A 255 12.84 -7.78 -10.72
CA ASP A 255 13.84 -8.58 -9.99
C ASP A 255 14.28 -9.81 -10.80
N THR A 256 15.15 -10.66 -10.23
CA THR A 256 15.65 -11.87 -10.91
C THR A 256 14.54 -12.83 -11.35
N ASN A 257 13.48 -12.95 -10.56
CA ASN A 257 12.34 -13.81 -10.90
C ASN A 257 11.42 -13.15 -11.93
N GLY A 258 11.30 -11.83 -11.91
CA GLY A 258 10.63 -11.08 -12.96
C GLY A 258 11.35 -11.17 -14.30
N VAL A 259 12.68 -11.18 -14.33
CA VAL A 259 13.45 -11.46 -15.56
C VAL A 259 13.15 -12.89 -16.05
N SER A 260 13.15 -13.87 -15.15
CA SER A 260 12.81 -15.26 -15.49
C SER A 260 11.39 -15.38 -16.05
N PHE A 261 10.43 -14.60 -15.54
CA PHE A 261 9.08 -14.51 -16.10
C PHE A 261 9.08 -14.09 -17.57
N PHE A 262 9.80 -13.01 -17.93
CA PHE A 262 9.88 -12.58 -19.33
C PHE A 262 10.56 -13.64 -20.21
N LYS A 263 11.59 -14.32 -19.70
CA LYS A 263 12.24 -15.44 -20.38
C LYS A 263 11.30 -16.61 -20.65
N GLU A 264 10.53 -17.00 -19.65
CA GLU A 264 9.55 -18.07 -19.78
C GLU A 264 8.40 -17.70 -20.70
N LEU A 265 7.91 -16.46 -20.60
CA LEU A 265 6.86 -15.95 -21.46
C LEU A 265 7.30 -16.02 -22.91
N LYS A 266 8.48 -15.50 -23.24
CA LYS A 266 9.01 -15.55 -24.60
C LYS A 266 9.11 -16.99 -25.14
N LYS A 267 9.62 -17.92 -24.34
CA LYS A 267 9.68 -19.35 -24.72
C LYS A 267 8.30 -19.94 -24.98
N THR A 268 7.32 -19.59 -24.15
CA THR A 268 5.94 -20.08 -24.27
C THR A 268 5.24 -19.52 -25.50
N THR A 269 5.40 -18.22 -25.74
CA THR A 269 4.85 -17.50 -26.89
C THR A 269 5.48 -18.01 -28.20
N ALA A 270 6.79 -18.24 -28.22
CA ALA A 270 7.50 -18.83 -29.37
C ALA A 270 7.04 -20.26 -29.71
N LYS A 271 6.77 -21.11 -28.70
CA LYS A 271 6.21 -22.47 -28.92
C LYS A 271 4.85 -22.44 -29.61
N LYS A 272 4.05 -21.40 -29.36
CA LYS A 272 2.74 -21.19 -29.98
C LYS A 272 2.81 -20.42 -31.31
N SER A 273 4.01 -20.12 -31.83
CA SER A 273 4.21 -19.26 -33.02
C SER A 273 3.61 -17.86 -32.88
N ILE A 274 3.54 -17.35 -31.64
CA ILE A 274 3.15 -15.98 -31.33
C ILE A 274 4.46 -15.19 -31.14
N GLU A 275 4.51 -13.96 -31.61
CA GLU A 275 5.63 -13.05 -31.40
C GLU A 275 5.37 -12.14 -30.20
N LEU A 276 6.35 -12.04 -29.29
CA LEU A 276 6.28 -11.19 -28.10
C LEU A 276 6.91 -9.82 -28.39
N VAL A 277 6.16 -8.76 -28.11
CA VAL A 277 6.55 -7.37 -28.35
C VAL A 277 6.47 -6.59 -27.05
N PHE A 278 7.50 -5.80 -26.75
CA PHE A 278 7.54 -4.92 -25.58
C PHE A 278 7.26 -3.47 -25.98
N VAL A 279 6.39 -2.80 -25.22
CA VAL A 279 6.04 -1.39 -25.41
C VAL A 279 6.42 -0.59 -24.17
N ASN A 280 7.23 0.45 -24.40
CA ASN A 280 7.68 1.44 -23.41
C ASN A 280 8.21 0.87 -22.08
N PRO A 281 9.13 -0.11 -22.09
CA PRO A 281 9.80 -0.54 -20.87
C PRO A 281 10.66 0.60 -20.29
N LEU A 282 10.55 0.84 -18.97
CA LEU A 282 11.34 1.87 -18.30
C LEU A 282 12.83 1.52 -18.28
N SER A 283 13.68 2.54 -18.13
CA SER A 283 15.15 2.41 -18.22
C SER A 283 15.73 1.35 -17.28
N GLU A 284 15.29 1.31 -16.01
CA GLU A 284 15.76 0.31 -15.04
C GLU A 284 15.37 -1.12 -15.46
N VAL A 285 14.17 -1.28 -16.01
CA VAL A 285 13.67 -2.57 -16.50
C VAL A 285 14.45 -3.00 -17.74
N MET A 286 14.66 -2.08 -18.67
CA MET A 286 15.44 -2.32 -19.88
C MET A 286 16.86 -2.74 -19.58
N GLU A 287 17.53 -2.06 -18.65
CA GLU A 287 18.90 -2.38 -18.28
C GLU A 287 19.01 -3.79 -17.69
N LYS A 288 18.04 -4.19 -16.84
CA LYS A 288 18.00 -5.53 -16.25
C LYS A 288 17.69 -6.61 -17.29
N LEU A 289 16.77 -6.33 -18.22
CA LEU A 289 16.47 -7.25 -19.32
C LEU A 289 17.70 -7.42 -20.23
N GLN A 290 18.37 -6.32 -20.63
CA GLN A 290 19.59 -6.34 -21.43
C GLN A 290 20.73 -7.13 -20.78
N ARG A 291 20.96 -6.94 -19.48
CA ARG A 291 22.00 -7.70 -18.76
C ARG A 291 21.72 -9.20 -18.69
N ALA A 292 20.44 -9.58 -18.71
CA ALA A 292 20.02 -10.96 -18.70
C ALA A 292 19.87 -11.55 -20.11
N ASP A 293 20.03 -10.73 -21.15
CA ASP A 293 19.80 -11.07 -22.54
C ASP A 293 21.08 -11.66 -23.17
N GLU A 294 21.38 -12.92 -22.84
CA GLU A 294 22.58 -13.63 -23.30
C GLU A 294 22.61 -13.84 -24.83
N GLU A 295 21.47 -13.77 -25.51
CA GLU A 295 21.30 -14.11 -26.94
C GLU A 295 20.65 -12.99 -27.78
N GLU A 296 20.62 -11.73 -27.29
CA GLU A 296 19.90 -10.60 -27.92
C GLU A 296 18.46 -10.96 -28.31
N GLU A 297 17.82 -11.70 -27.43
CA GLU A 297 16.52 -12.29 -27.60
C GLU A 297 15.40 -11.30 -27.19
N PHE A 298 15.62 -10.45 -26.19
CA PHE A 298 14.63 -9.49 -25.67
C PHE A 298 14.79 -8.10 -26.28
N THR A 299 15.98 -7.80 -26.79
CA THR A 299 16.42 -6.43 -27.06
C THR A 299 16.52 -6.09 -28.54
N ARG A 300 16.05 -6.99 -29.42
CA ARG A 300 16.02 -6.69 -30.85
C ARG A 300 15.17 -5.44 -31.11
N PRO A 301 15.67 -4.46 -31.88
CA PRO A 301 14.94 -3.23 -32.17
C PRO A 301 13.55 -3.47 -32.80
N GLU A 302 13.36 -4.62 -33.45
CA GLU A 302 12.13 -5.02 -34.12
C GLU A 302 10.98 -5.35 -33.16
N PHE A 303 11.27 -5.66 -31.90
CA PHE A 303 10.28 -6.06 -30.88
C PHE A 303 10.12 -5.02 -29.76
N LEU A 304 10.72 -3.84 -29.92
CA LEU A 304 10.67 -2.78 -28.91
C LEU A 304 10.09 -1.50 -29.51
N PHE A 305 8.98 -1.04 -28.95
CA PHE A 305 8.27 0.14 -29.42
C PHE A 305 8.00 1.13 -28.28
N LEU A 306 7.83 2.40 -28.61
CA LEU A 306 7.47 3.44 -27.63
C LEU A 306 5.98 3.48 -27.35
N THR A 307 5.14 3.10 -28.32
CA THR A 307 3.69 3.13 -28.18
C THR A 307 3.04 1.88 -28.76
N VAL A 308 1.87 1.52 -28.23
CA VAL A 308 1.08 0.38 -28.72
C VAL A 308 0.64 0.61 -30.17
N SER A 309 0.23 1.84 -30.53
CA SER A 309 -0.17 2.15 -31.92
C SER A 309 0.98 1.91 -32.90
N GLN A 310 2.21 2.32 -32.57
CA GLN A 310 3.38 2.04 -33.39
C GLN A 310 3.67 0.55 -33.54
N ALA A 311 3.56 -0.22 -32.44
CA ALA A 311 3.72 -1.67 -32.50
C ALA A 311 2.70 -2.30 -33.45
N VAL A 312 1.41 -2.00 -33.29
CA VAL A 312 0.36 -2.57 -34.14
C VAL A 312 0.47 -2.09 -35.60
N ALA A 313 0.94 -0.86 -35.84
CA ALA A 313 1.11 -0.32 -37.18
C ALA A 313 2.34 -0.86 -37.92
N SER A 314 3.30 -1.46 -37.21
CA SER A 314 4.61 -1.83 -37.78
C SER A 314 4.48 -2.83 -38.94
N PRO A 315 5.10 -2.57 -40.11
CA PRO A 315 5.11 -3.50 -41.24
C PRO A 315 5.78 -4.84 -40.91
N SER A 316 6.77 -4.85 -40.00
CA SER A 316 7.43 -6.09 -39.55
C SER A 316 6.44 -7.06 -38.90
N LEU A 317 5.42 -6.53 -38.21
CA LEU A 317 4.39 -7.31 -37.54
C LEU A 317 3.18 -7.57 -38.49
N LYS A 318 3.00 -6.79 -39.55
CA LYS A 318 1.98 -7.08 -40.60
C LYS A 318 2.49 -8.00 -41.72
N GLY A 319 3.80 -8.17 -41.86
CA GLY A 319 4.49 -8.73 -43.03
C GLY A 319 4.66 -10.25 -43.11
N GLY A 320 3.78 -11.04 -42.49
CA GLY A 320 3.65 -12.46 -42.87
C GLY A 320 2.98 -12.60 -44.24
N PRO A 321 3.27 -13.61 -45.09
CA PRO A 321 3.01 -13.62 -46.54
C PRO A 321 1.54 -13.55 -47.02
N TYR A 322 0.56 -13.29 -46.16
CA TYR A 322 -0.85 -13.53 -46.45
C TYR A 322 -1.80 -12.33 -46.21
N LEU A 323 -1.29 -11.13 -45.89
CA LEU A 323 -2.14 -9.94 -45.66
C LEU A 323 -2.24 -8.97 -46.86
N ASN A 324 -1.72 -9.34 -48.03
CA ASN A 324 -1.80 -8.49 -49.23
C ASN A 324 -3.03 -8.73 -50.12
N ASN A 325 -4.08 -9.40 -49.64
CA ASN A 325 -5.34 -9.53 -50.38
C ASN A 325 -6.55 -9.50 -49.43
N VAL A 326 -6.96 -8.29 -49.01
CA VAL A 326 -8.37 -7.86 -48.92
C VAL A 326 -8.43 -6.36 -49.20
#